data_AF-A0AAC8VWW3-F1
#
_entry.id   AF-A0AAC8VWW3-F1
#
_cell.length_a   1.000
_cell.length_b   1.000
_cell.length_c   1.000
_cell.angle_alpha   90.00
_cell.angle_beta   90.00
_cell.angle_gamma   90.00
#
_symmetry.space_group_name_H-M   'P 1'
#
loop_
_entity.id
_entity.type
_entity.pdbx_description
1 polymer ?
#
loop_
_entity_poly.entity_id
_entity_poly.type
_entity_poly.pdbx_seq_one_letter_code
_entity_poly.pdbx_strand_id
1 'polypeptide(L)'
;MKICVFLGPTMPAEDARAILPGAVYLAPAAQADIISAMTIHRPDVIALIDGVFGQSLSVWHKEILFALHKGVAVYGASSMGALRAAECHPFGMVPVGEVARGYVDGRLTGDDEVALAHAGPEDGYFPLSEPLVNLRASMAATLAAGVVDKAVHDRVIAAAKALYFTERTRDRVFAEAGLTAEETERLERFLETGSVDQKRRDAEALLGHLASLITPPRLAPFDFNASHYFDVLYERDRRVCHGGNTVPLSEIATHAALHRPDFAEINNAALGRLLIRQFAEVMGVSVDETAVRTETQRFCAMRGLGGAGALADWCRRNDLTDAEFSELMTELAIERAMRLWLIPRRFLARTTKPVLNELRLRGLYESTAEEAALIERVMELHFADASRQPTNSVEELIADHLGSTACRMDAAADVWAYEYGFKDLLDLRIDLMRAKQVRDLFRQLAGEAEAALASDPAPAEPVPEEEMQT
;
A
#
# COMPACT_ATOMS: atom_id res chain seq x y z
N MET A 1 -3.97 -6.77 22.31
CA MET A 1 -5.06 -6.75 21.34
C MET A 1 -5.22 -5.32 20.84
N LYS A 2 -5.20 -5.10 19.53
CA LYS A 2 -5.38 -3.80 18.90
C LYS A 2 -6.76 -3.71 18.28
N ILE A 3 -7.51 -2.67 18.67
CA ILE A 3 -8.90 -2.48 18.26
C ILE A 3 -9.00 -1.17 17.47
N CYS A 4 -9.61 -1.22 16.28
CA CYS A 4 -10.02 -0.04 15.53
C CYS A 4 -11.53 0.15 15.64
N VAL A 5 -11.98 1.37 15.90
CA VAL A 5 -13.40 1.71 16.05
C VAL A 5 -13.76 2.83 15.06
N PHE A 6 -14.70 2.57 14.14
CA PHE A 6 -15.23 3.57 13.23
C PHE A 6 -16.45 4.24 13.85
N LEU A 7 -16.33 5.52 14.21
CA LEU A 7 -17.30 6.27 15.00
C LEU A 7 -17.40 7.72 14.53
N GLY A 8 -18.60 8.29 14.55
CA GLY A 8 -18.83 9.72 14.35
C GLY A 8 -20.13 10.16 15.03
N PRO A 9 -21.24 10.34 14.29
CA PRO A 9 -22.44 11.00 14.82
C PRO A 9 -23.17 10.22 15.92
N THR A 10 -22.88 8.93 16.11
CA THR A 10 -23.57 8.13 17.13
C THR A 10 -23.21 8.56 18.56
N MET A 11 -21.96 8.96 18.80
CA MET A 11 -21.52 9.51 20.10
C MET A 11 -20.16 10.20 19.97
N PRO A 12 -19.84 11.17 20.86
CA PRO A 12 -18.52 11.78 20.89
C PRO A 12 -17.41 10.75 21.14
N ALA A 13 -16.29 10.90 20.42
CA ALA A 13 -15.15 10.01 20.58
C ALA A 13 -14.54 10.04 22.00
N GLU A 14 -14.67 11.16 22.72
CA GLU A 14 -14.20 11.28 24.11
C GLU A 14 -14.97 10.36 25.06
N ASP A 15 -16.30 10.35 24.96
CA ASP A 15 -17.18 9.45 25.72
C ASP A 15 -16.83 7.99 25.40
N ALA A 16 -16.60 7.67 24.13
CA ALA A 16 -16.24 6.33 23.71
C ALA A 16 -14.90 5.88 24.30
N ARG A 17 -13.89 6.77 24.31
CA ARG A 17 -12.56 6.51 24.91
C ARG A 17 -12.63 6.26 26.41
N ALA A 18 -13.59 6.87 27.11
CA ALA A 18 -13.80 6.60 28.52
C ALA A 18 -14.24 5.15 28.78
N ILE A 19 -14.97 4.54 27.83
CA ILE A 19 -15.44 3.15 27.91
C ILE A 19 -14.36 2.17 27.44
N LEU A 20 -13.72 2.46 26.30
CA LEU A 20 -12.71 1.59 25.69
C LEU A 20 -11.39 2.35 25.49
N PRO A 21 -10.60 2.55 26.56
CA PRO A 21 -9.31 3.20 26.46
C PRO A 21 -8.32 2.36 25.65
N GLY A 22 -7.49 3.01 24.83
CA GLY A 22 -6.45 2.34 24.03
C GLY A 22 -6.90 1.83 22.65
N ALA A 23 -8.18 1.95 22.31
CA ALA A 23 -8.65 1.73 20.94
C ALA A 23 -8.24 2.89 20.00
N VAL A 24 -8.06 2.56 18.72
CA VAL A 24 -7.84 3.54 17.65
C VAL A 24 -9.20 3.97 17.12
N TYR A 25 -9.60 5.20 17.41
CA TYR A 25 -10.84 5.78 16.90
C TYR A 25 -10.62 6.43 15.54
N LEU A 26 -11.40 5.99 14.56
CA LEU A 26 -11.40 6.44 13.18
C LEU A 26 -12.73 7.13 12.87
N ALA A 27 -12.72 7.98 11.84
CA ALA A 27 -13.92 8.60 11.28
C ALA A 27 -14.99 7.53 10.90
N PRO A 28 -16.26 7.91 10.66
CA PRO A 28 -17.24 7.00 10.07
C PRO A 28 -16.72 6.34 8.80
N ALA A 29 -16.85 5.01 8.70
CA ALA A 29 -16.25 4.24 7.62
C ALA A 29 -16.82 4.60 6.24
N ALA A 30 -15.94 4.94 5.31
CA ALA A 30 -16.21 5.00 3.88
C ALA A 30 -15.67 3.77 3.14
N GLN A 31 -15.94 3.70 1.85
CA GLN A 31 -15.32 2.72 0.96
C GLN A 31 -13.79 2.74 1.08
N ALA A 32 -13.21 1.55 1.12
CA ALA A 32 -11.78 1.26 1.29
C ALA A 32 -11.23 1.53 2.70
N ASP A 33 -12.00 2.06 3.65
CA ASP A 33 -11.44 2.42 4.96
C ASP A 33 -11.19 1.20 5.85
N ILE A 34 -11.98 0.12 5.73
CA ILE A 34 -11.74 -1.11 6.50
C ILE A 34 -10.42 -1.74 6.06
N ILE A 35 -10.21 -1.90 4.75
CA ILE A 35 -8.97 -2.47 4.22
C ILE A 35 -7.76 -1.55 4.48
N SER A 36 -7.96 -0.23 4.49
CA SER A 36 -6.91 0.73 4.84
C SER A 36 -6.52 0.61 6.31
N ALA A 37 -7.51 0.49 7.21
CA ALA A 37 -7.25 0.29 8.63
C ALA A 37 -6.51 -1.03 8.90
N MET A 38 -6.80 -2.09 8.14
CA MET A 38 -6.07 -3.36 8.23
C MET A 38 -4.57 -3.19 7.93
N THR A 39 -4.22 -2.41 6.90
CA THR A 39 -2.80 -2.19 6.53
C THR A 39 -2.11 -1.22 7.50
N ILE A 40 -2.75 -0.08 7.79
CA ILE A 40 -2.16 1.01 8.59
C ILE A 40 -2.06 0.61 10.07
N HIS A 41 -3.13 0.03 10.61
CA HIS A 41 -3.23 -0.27 12.02
C HIS A 41 -2.99 -1.74 12.36
N ARG A 42 -3.17 -2.68 11.43
CA ARG A 42 -3.05 -4.13 11.72
C ARG A 42 -3.85 -4.53 12.98
N PRO A 43 -5.16 -4.22 13.04
CA PRO A 43 -5.98 -4.53 14.19
C PRO A 43 -6.25 -6.03 14.30
N ASP A 44 -6.42 -6.51 15.53
CA ASP A 44 -7.00 -7.82 15.81
C ASP A 44 -8.54 -7.77 15.72
N VAL A 45 -9.11 -6.59 15.99
CA VAL A 45 -10.56 -6.35 16.05
C VAL A 45 -10.93 -5.04 15.37
N ILE A 46 -12.00 -5.07 14.58
CA ILE A 46 -12.65 -3.89 14.02
C ILE A 46 -14.06 -3.78 14.58
N ALA A 47 -14.40 -2.61 15.13
CA ALA A 47 -15.74 -2.24 15.55
C ALA A 47 -16.29 -1.21 14.56
N LEU A 48 -17.33 -1.57 13.82
CA LEU A 48 -18.03 -0.67 12.91
C LEU A 48 -19.28 -0.15 13.61
N ILE A 49 -19.30 1.14 13.95
CA ILE A 49 -20.50 1.80 14.52
C ILE A 49 -21.11 2.67 13.41
N ASP A 50 -20.35 3.67 12.96
CA ASP A 50 -20.79 4.62 11.95
C ASP A 50 -20.11 4.42 10.61
N GLY A 51 -20.84 4.75 9.55
CA GLY A 51 -20.35 4.79 8.17
C GLY A 51 -20.99 5.94 7.42
N VAL A 52 -20.32 6.40 6.37
CA VAL A 52 -20.82 7.48 5.51
C VAL A 52 -21.68 6.92 4.37
N PHE A 53 -22.56 7.75 3.82
CA PHE A 53 -23.36 7.44 2.64
C PHE A 53 -23.73 8.73 1.89
N GLY A 54 -24.28 8.60 0.67
CA GLY A 54 -24.65 9.74 -0.17
C GLY A 54 -23.46 10.30 -0.96
N GLN A 55 -22.88 11.42 -0.52
CA GLN A 55 -21.77 12.08 -1.22
C GLN A 55 -20.45 11.28 -1.18
N SER A 56 -20.38 10.29 -0.29
CA SER A 56 -19.28 9.33 -0.23
C SER A 56 -19.82 7.91 -0.40
N LEU A 57 -19.02 7.07 -1.04
CA LEU A 57 -19.35 5.65 -1.18
C LEU A 57 -19.25 4.97 0.19
N SER A 58 -20.32 4.30 0.59
CA SER A 58 -20.36 3.55 1.84
C SER A 58 -19.40 2.37 1.83
N VAL A 59 -18.91 2.01 3.01
CA VAL A 59 -18.10 0.81 3.21
C VAL A 59 -18.77 -0.43 2.62
N TRP A 60 -18.03 -1.25 1.87
CA TRP A 60 -18.57 -2.44 1.23
C TRP A 60 -18.60 -3.65 2.16
N HIS A 61 -19.63 -4.48 2.06
CA HIS A 61 -19.65 -5.78 2.76
C HIS A 61 -18.44 -6.65 2.37
N LYS A 62 -17.93 -6.54 1.14
CA LYS A 62 -16.72 -7.24 0.70
C LYS A 62 -15.46 -6.88 1.48
N GLU A 63 -15.34 -5.64 1.97
CA GLU A 63 -14.22 -5.26 2.84
C GLU A 63 -14.28 -5.98 4.19
N ILE A 64 -15.49 -6.13 4.74
CA ILE A 64 -15.76 -6.86 5.98
C ILE A 64 -15.47 -8.35 5.80
N LEU A 65 -15.95 -8.94 4.71
CA LEU A 65 -15.66 -10.34 4.39
C LEU A 65 -14.15 -10.56 4.22
N PHE A 66 -13.44 -9.63 3.60
CA PHE A 66 -11.98 -9.71 3.51
C PHE A 66 -11.30 -9.65 4.88
N ALA A 67 -11.74 -8.73 5.76
CA ALA A 67 -11.23 -8.63 7.12
C ALA A 67 -11.41 -9.94 7.91
N LEU A 68 -12.63 -10.50 7.87
CA LEU A 68 -12.96 -11.79 8.49
C LEU A 68 -12.11 -12.93 7.93
N HIS A 69 -11.94 -12.99 6.61
CA HIS A 69 -11.10 -13.99 5.94
C HIS A 69 -9.61 -13.87 6.34
N LYS A 70 -9.11 -12.65 6.56
CA LYS A 70 -7.75 -12.40 7.08
C LYS A 70 -7.63 -12.61 8.59
N GLY A 71 -8.68 -13.08 9.26
CA GLY A 71 -8.67 -13.42 10.69
C GLY A 71 -8.88 -12.23 11.63
N VAL A 72 -9.30 -11.07 11.10
CA VAL A 72 -9.69 -9.92 11.92
C VAL A 72 -11.13 -10.10 12.38
N ALA A 73 -11.37 -10.02 13.69
CA ALA A 73 -12.74 -10.09 14.20
C ALA A 73 -13.47 -8.77 13.92
N VAL A 74 -14.68 -8.85 13.37
CA VAL A 74 -15.48 -7.66 13.04
C VAL A 74 -16.79 -7.67 13.82
N TYR A 75 -17.06 -6.57 14.51
CA TYR A 75 -18.27 -6.33 15.26
C TYR A 75 -19.02 -5.14 14.65
N GLY A 76 -20.35 -5.18 14.64
CA GLY A 76 -21.16 -4.05 14.18
C GLY A 76 -22.35 -3.75 15.06
N ALA A 77 -22.63 -2.45 15.25
CA ALA A 77 -23.72 -1.98 16.09
C ALA A 77 -24.29 -0.64 15.58
N SER A 78 -25.43 -0.26 16.13
CA SER A 78 -26.02 1.09 16.11
C SER A 78 -26.41 1.67 14.75
N SER A 79 -25.48 1.95 13.84
CA SER A 79 -25.74 2.67 12.59
C SER A 79 -25.47 1.80 11.36
N MET A 80 -24.67 2.29 10.39
CA MET A 80 -24.18 1.50 9.25
C MET A 80 -23.55 0.18 9.71
N GLY A 81 -22.95 0.15 10.90
CA GLY A 81 -22.45 -1.06 11.53
C GLY A 81 -23.51 -2.14 11.76
N ALA A 82 -24.72 -1.76 12.19
CA ALA A 82 -25.82 -2.69 12.38
C ALA A 82 -26.33 -3.28 11.05
N LEU A 83 -26.43 -2.45 10.01
CA LEU A 83 -26.79 -2.90 8.65
C LEU A 83 -25.80 -3.94 8.13
N ARG A 84 -24.50 -3.58 8.15
CA ARG A 84 -23.44 -4.49 7.71
C ARG A 84 -23.32 -5.74 8.57
N ALA A 85 -23.58 -5.63 9.88
CA ALA A 85 -23.64 -6.79 10.76
C ALA A 85 -24.76 -7.74 10.34
N ALA A 86 -25.94 -7.27 9.99
CA ALA A 86 -27.02 -8.14 9.54
C ALA A 86 -26.68 -8.87 8.23
N GLU A 87 -26.07 -8.18 7.27
CA GLU A 87 -25.63 -8.78 6.00
C GLU A 87 -24.47 -9.79 6.18
N CYS A 88 -23.52 -9.47 7.07
CA CYS A 88 -22.28 -10.22 7.24
C CYS A 88 -22.32 -11.22 8.42
N HIS A 89 -23.41 -11.25 9.19
CA HIS A 89 -23.56 -12.16 10.33
C HIS A 89 -23.41 -13.64 9.93
N PRO A 90 -24.02 -14.12 8.82
CA PRO A 90 -23.82 -15.50 8.36
C PRO A 90 -22.36 -15.85 8.05
N PHE A 91 -21.50 -14.85 7.84
CA PHE A 91 -20.09 -15.00 7.50
C PHE A 91 -19.15 -14.78 8.68
N GLY A 92 -19.68 -14.49 9.88
CA GLY A 92 -18.90 -14.38 11.11
C GLY A 92 -18.77 -12.97 11.69
N MET A 93 -19.38 -11.94 11.08
CA MET A 93 -19.48 -10.63 11.73
C MET A 93 -20.41 -10.73 12.95
N VAL A 94 -20.05 -10.08 14.04
CA VAL A 94 -20.80 -10.16 15.31
C VAL A 94 -21.72 -8.94 15.46
N PRO A 95 -23.06 -9.10 15.37
CA PRO A 95 -24.00 -8.03 15.64
C PRO A 95 -24.10 -7.76 17.14
N VAL A 96 -24.09 -6.49 17.54
CA VAL A 96 -24.27 -6.06 18.93
C VAL A 96 -25.32 -4.95 19.02
N GLY A 97 -26.18 -5.02 20.04
CA GLY A 97 -27.22 -4.02 20.28
C GLY A 97 -28.62 -4.40 19.78
N GLU A 98 -29.61 -3.56 20.06
CA GLU A 98 -31.01 -3.76 19.63
C GLU A 98 -31.21 -3.47 18.15
N VAL A 99 -30.51 -2.47 17.59
CA VAL A 99 -30.64 -2.10 16.18
C VAL A 99 -30.08 -3.20 15.28
N ALA A 100 -28.90 -3.74 15.62
CA ALA A 100 -28.32 -4.86 14.88
C ALA A 100 -29.21 -6.11 14.92
N ARG A 101 -29.76 -6.45 16.10
CA ARG A 101 -30.78 -7.53 16.21
C ARG A 101 -32.04 -7.23 15.41
N GLY A 102 -32.48 -5.96 15.39
CA GLY A 102 -33.61 -5.51 14.59
C GLY A 102 -33.45 -5.83 13.10
N TYR A 103 -32.27 -5.58 12.54
CA TYR A 103 -31.98 -5.94 11.15
C TYR A 103 -31.80 -7.46 10.94
N VAL A 104 -31.07 -8.14 11.82
CA VAL A 104 -30.84 -9.60 11.73
C VAL A 104 -32.16 -10.38 11.73
N ASP A 105 -33.11 -9.99 12.59
CA ASP A 105 -34.42 -10.63 12.70
C ASP A 105 -35.46 -10.09 11.69
N GLY A 106 -35.08 -9.14 10.83
CA GLY A 106 -35.95 -8.53 9.81
C GLY A 106 -37.03 -7.57 10.34
N ARG A 107 -36.96 -7.14 11.61
CA ARG A 107 -37.84 -6.10 12.18
C ARG A 107 -37.52 -4.71 11.62
N LEU A 108 -36.26 -4.48 11.26
CA LEU A 108 -35.78 -3.32 10.54
C LEU A 108 -35.29 -3.78 9.17
N THR A 109 -35.64 -3.05 8.12
CA THR A 109 -35.25 -3.39 6.74
C THR A 109 -34.83 -2.18 5.91
N GLY A 110 -35.12 -0.97 6.38
CA GLY A 110 -34.79 0.27 5.67
C GLY A 110 -33.45 0.83 6.10
N ASP A 111 -32.67 1.34 5.15
CA ASP A 111 -31.43 2.06 5.43
C ASP A 111 -31.70 3.39 6.17
N ASP A 112 -32.88 3.97 5.91
CA ASP A 112 -33.36 5.21 6.52
C ASP A 112 -33.62 5.09 8.03
N GLU A 113 -33.68 3.87 8.56
CA GLU A 113 -33.89 3.61 9.98
C GLU A 113 -32.72 4.16 10.81
N VAL A 114 -31.49 4.03 10.30
CA VAL A 114 -30.25 4.46 10.97
C VAL A 114 -29.59 5.68 10.33
N ALA A 115 -30.02 6.05 9.13
CA ALA A 115 -29.53 7.21 8.40
C ALA A 115 -29.89 8.53 9.10
N LEU A 116 -28.93 9.46 9.13
CA LEU A 116 -29.12 10.83 9.60
C LEU A 116 -28.14 11.77 8.86
N ALA A 117 -28.50 13.04 8.77
CA ALA A 117 -27.58 14.10 8.33
C ALA A 117 -26.71 14.52 9.51
N HIS A 118 -25.41 14.73 9.27
CA HIS A 118 -24.46 15.18 10.30
C HIS A 118 -23.50 16.23 9.73
N ALA A 119 -22.92 17.03 10.61
CA ALA A 119 -21.86 17.98 10.29
C ALA A 119 -20.55 17.26 9.92
N GLY A 120 -19.56 18.02 9.44
CA GLY A 120 -18.25 17.49 9.09
C GLY A 120 -17.39 17.11 10.31
N PRO A 121 -16.18 16.57 10.07
CA PRO A 121 -15.22 16.25 11.13
C PRO A 121 -14.85 17.45 12.02
N GLU A 122 -14.82 18.66 11.46
CA GLU A 122 -14.54 19.91 12.17
C GLU A 122 -15.50 20.22 13.31
N ASP A 123 -16.75 19.76 13.19
CA ASP A 123 -17.81 19.91 14.18
C ASP A 123 -18.08 18.60 14.94
N GLY A 124 -17.14 17.64 14.88
CA GLY A 124 -17.22 16.36 15.58
C GLY A 124 -18.36 15.45 15.10
N TYR A 125 -18.79 15.60 13.85
CA TYR A 125 -19.92 14.85 13.27
C TYR A 125 -21.26 15.09 13.97
N PHE A 126 -21.50 16.30 14.48
CA PHE A 126 -22.75 16.63 15.17
C PHE A 126 -24.00 16.25 14.35
N PRO A 127 -24.99 15.54 14.91
CA PRO A 127 -26.20 15.15 14.19
C PRO A 127 -27.10 16.37 13.88
N LEU A 128 -27.50 16.50 12.62
CA LEU A 128 -28.37 17.57 12.11
C LEU A 128 -29.81 17.09 11.87
N SER A 129 -30.03 15.78 11.88
CA SER A 129 -31.35 15.16 11.83
C SER A 129 -31.42 13.91 12.72
N GLU A 130 -32.64 13.41 12.93
CA GLU A 130 -32.94 12.29 13.80
C GLU A 130 -32.95 10.95 13.03
N PRO A 131 -32.30 9.90 13.55
CA PRO A 131 -32.46 8.55 13.03
C PRO A 131 -33.81 7.98 13.49
N LEU A 132 -34.49 7.24 12.61
CA LEU A 132 -35.83 6.73 12.88
C LEU A 132 -35.85 5.75 14.07
N VAL A 133 -34.78 4.98 14.27
CA VAL A 133 -34.67 4.08 15.44
C VAL A 133 -34.71 4.81 16.78
N ASN A 134 -34.13 6.02 16.88
CA ASN A 134 -34.20 6.82 18.11
C ASN A 134 -35.60 7.39 18.30
N LEU A 135 -36.25 7.85 17.23
CA LEU A 135 -37.64 8.32 17.28
C LEU A 135 -38.59 7.18 17.70
N ARG A 136 -38.44 5.97 17.14
CA ARG A 136 -39.22 4.79 17.54
C ARG A 136 -39.03 4.46 19.02
N ALA A 137 -37.79 4.42 19.50
CA ALA A 137 -37.49 4.11 20.89
C ALA A 137 -38.07 5.18 21.84
N SER A 138 -37.92 6.46 21.48
CA SER A 138 -38.45 7.58 22.24
C SER A 138 -39.99 7.59 22.28
N MET A 139 -40.65 7.33 21.14
CA MET A 139 -42.11 7.26 21.07
C MET A 139 -42.68 6.02 21.76
N ALA A 140 -41.96 4.89 21.75
CA ALA A 140 -42.34 3.73 22.55
C ALA A 140 -42.30 4.06 24.06
N ALA A 141 -41.31 4.83 24.50
CA ALA A 141 -41.23 5.29 25.89
C ALA A 141 -42.36 6.27 26.26
N THR A 142 -42.72 7.21 25.38
CA THR A 142 -43.83 8.15 25.61
C THR A 142 -45.17 7.42 25.70
N LEU A 143 -45.40 6.43 24.84
CA LEU A 143 -46.59 5.58 24.86
C LEU A 143 -46.66 4.75 26.14
N ALA A 144 -45.55 4.11 26.53
CA ALA A 144 -45.49 3.32 27.76
C ALA A 144 -45.73 4.15 29.04
N ALA A 145 -45.29 5.41 29.02
CA ALA A 145 -45.53 6.37 30.11
C ALA A 145 -46.94 7.00 30.08
N GLY A 146 -47.76 6.68 29.07
CA GLY A 146 -49.12 7.23 28.93
C GLY A 146 -49.16 8.72 28.57
N VAL A 147 -48.05 9.29 28.08
CA VAL A 147 -47.98 10.70 27.64
C VAL A 147 -48.79 10.92 26.37
N VAL A 148 -48.80 9.91 25.50
CA VAL A 148 -49.55 9.89 24.25
C VAL A 148 -50.32 8.58 24.12
N ASP A 149 -51.39 8.60 23.33
CA ASP A 149 -52.07 7.37 22.94
C ASP A 149 -51.42 6.72 21.70
N LYS A 150 -51.94 5.55 21.33
CA LYS A 150 -51.45 4.80 20.17
C LYS A 150 -51.65 5.57 18.85
N ALA A 151 -52.69 6.38 18.73
CA ALA A 151 -52.97 7.12 17.50
C ALA A 151 -51.93 8.22 17.28
N VAL A 152 -51.58 8.98 18.31
CA VAL A 152 -50.50 9.98 18.26
C VAL A 152 -49.15 9.31 17.99
N HIS A 153 -48.84 8.22 18.70
CA HIS A 153 -47.63 7.44 18.46
C HIS A 153 -47.50 7.03 16.98
N ASP A 154 -48.53 6.41 16.42
CA ASP A 154 -48.51 5.90 15.06
C ASP A 154 -48.42 7.04 14.02
N ARG A 155 -49.08 8.18 14.25
CA ARG A 155 -48.98 9.38 13.40
C ARG A 155 -47.55 9.93 13.35
N VAL A 156 -46.90 10.09 14.51
CA VAL A 156 -45.53 10.60 14.59
C VAL A 156 -44.55 9.69 13.86
N ILE A 157 -44.66 8.37 14.05
CA ILE A 157 -43.80 7.40 13.38
C ILE A 157 -44.06 7.37 11.87
N ALA A 158 -45.32 7.47 11.43
CA ALA A 158 -45.66 7.54 10.01
C ALA A 158 -45.10 8.81 9.35
N ALA A 159 -45.22 9.97 10.01
CA ALA A 159 -44.66 11.23 9.54
C ALA A 159 -43.12 11.18 9.45
N ALA A 160 -42.46 10.65 10.49
CA ALA A 160 -41.02 10.48 10.51
C ALA A 160 -40.51 9.57 9.38
N LYS A 161 -41.26 8.50 9.07
CA LYS A 161 -40.93 7.57 7.98
C LYS A 161 -41.18 8.16 6.59
N ALA A 162 -42.14 9.07 6.44
CA ALA A 162 -42.43 9.72 5.18
C ALA A 162 -41.40 10.79 4.80
N LEU A 163 -40.75 11.41 5.80
CA LEU A 163 -39.70 12.40 5.60
C LEU A 163 -38.39 11.77 5.13
N TYR A 164 -37.74 12.39 4.15
CA TYR A 164 -36.38 12.05 3.79
C TYR A 164 -35.44 12.30 4.98
N PHE A 165 -34.50 11.38 5.24
CA PHE A 165 -33.76 11.36 6.51
C PHE A 165 -33.00 12.67 6.79
N THR A 166 -32.57 13.42 5.77
CA THR A 166 -31.86 14.71 5.96
C THR A 166 -32.76 15.81 6.50
N GLU A 167 -34.08 15.70 6.30
CA GLU A 167 -35.07 16.69 6.73
C GLU A 167 -35.73 16.33 8.05
N ARG A 168 -35.39 15.16 8.62
CA ARG A 168 -36.07 14.57 9.78
C ARG A 168 -35.63 15.23 11.09
N THR A 169 -36.07 16.46 11.35
CA THR A 169 -35.96 17.08 12.67
C THR A 169 -37.25 16.87 13.48
N ARG A 170 -37.17 16.91 14.81
CA ARG A 170 -38.35 16.74 15.68
C ARG A 170 -39.48 17.70 15.32
N ASP A 171 -39.15 18.98 15.13
CA ASP A 171 -40.11 20.02 14.76
C ASP A 171 -40.83 19.70 13.45
N ARG A 172 -40.08 19.26 12.43
CA ARG A 172 -40.68 18.89 11.14
C ARG A 172 -41.52 17.63 11.23
N VAL A 173 -41.08 16.63 12.00
CA VAL A 173 -41.84 15.41 12.25
C VAL A 173 -43.17 15.72 12.94
N PHE A 174 -43.15 16.58 13.97
CA PHE A 174 -44.36 16.94 14.73
C PHE A 174 -45.33 17.78 13.89
N ALA A 175 -44.81 18.70 13.08
CA ALA A 175 -45.62 19.46 12.13
C ALA A 175 -46.30 18.54 11.10
N GLU A 176 -45.55 17.62 10.49
CA GLU A 176 -46.07 16.69 9.47
C GLU A 176 -47.05 15.67 10.07
N ALA A 177 -46.86 15.28 11.33
CA ALA A 177 -47.80 14.43 12.06
C ALA A 177 -49.14 15.13 12.38
N GLY A 178 -49.22 16.46 12.19
CA GLY A 178 -50.41 17.26 12.48
C GLY A 178 -50.76 17.26 13.97
N LEU A 179 -49.75 17.35 14.84
CA LEU A 179 -49.97 17.39 16.28
C LEU A 179 -50.67 18.69 16.70
N THR A 180 -51.56 18.60 17.69
CA THR A 180 -52.10 19.80 18.33
C THR A 180 -51.03 20.47 19.20
N ALA A 181 -51.25 21.73 19.58
CA ALA A 181 -50.33 22.44 20.49
C ALA A 181 -50.17 21.69 21.83
N GLU A 182 -51.26 21.12 22.37
CA GLU A 182 -51.24 20.34 23.62
C GLU A 182 -50.52 18.99 23.48
N GLU A 183 -50.67 18.30 22.34
CA GLU A 183 -49.90 17.08 22.04
C GLU A 183 -48.40 17.38 21.92
N THR A 184 -48.06 18.47 21.24
CA THR A 184 -46.68 18.92 21.03
C THR A 184 -46.01 19.29 22.36
N GLU A 185 -46.66 20.12 23.17
CA GLU A 185 -46.12 20.54 24.49
C GLU A 185 -45.90 19.35 25.42
N ARG A 186 -46.83 18.38 25.45
CA ARG A 186 -46.68 17.16 26.26
C ARG A 186 -45.50 16.31 25.81
N LEU A 187 -45.33 16.13 24.50
CA LEU A 187 -44.21 15.37 23.94
C LEU A 187 -42.87 16.06 24.17
N GLU A 188 -42.79 17.36 23.91
CA GLU A 188 -41.58 18.16 24.15
C GLU A 188 -41.13 18.04 25.60
N ARG A 189 -42.04 18.29 26.56
CA ARG A 189 -41.77 18.18 28.00
C ARG A 189 -41.27 16.80 28.40
N PHE A 190 -41.86 15.73 27.87
CA PHE A 190 -41.38 14.38 28.20
C PHE A 190 -39.99 14.13 27.62
N LEU A 191 -39.77 14.51 26.35
CA LEU A 191 -38.55 14.20 25.63
C LEU A 191 -37.33 15.00 26.08
N GLU A 192 -37.51 16.08 26.86
CA GLU A 192 -36.42 16.77 27.57
C GLU A 192 -35.60 15.82 28.45
N THR A 193 -36.22 14.80 29.04
CA THR A 193 -35.55 13.85 29.96
C THR A 193 -35.80 12.38 29.63
N GLY A 194 -36.89 12.09 28.90
CA GLY A 194 -37.31 10.75 28.51
C GLY A 194 -36.96 10.36 27.08
N SER A 195 -36.18 11.18 26.36
CA SER A 195 -35.68 10.79 25.03
C SER A 195 -34.75 9.58 25.13
N VAL A 196 -34.86 8.69 24.15
CA VAL A 196 -34.08 7.46 24.09
C VAL A 196 -33.16 7.51 22.88
N ASP A 197 -31.86 7.67 23.16
CA ASP A 197 -30.81 7.50 22.17
C ASP A 197 -30.44 6.02 22.05
N GLN A 198 -31.19 5.29 21.23
CA GLN A 198 -30.95 3.86 21.01
C GLN A 198 -29.61 3.63 20.31
N LYS A 199 -29.24 4.51 19.37
CA LYS A 199 -27.94 4.44 18.70
C LYS A 199 -26.78 4.52 19.69
N ARG A 200 -26.81 5.48 20.62
CA ARG A 200 -25.78 5.61 21.66
C ARG A 200 -25.73 4.39 22.57
N ARG A 201 -26.88 3.91 23.05
CA ARG A 201 -26.95 2.69 23.90
C ARG A 201 -26.32 1.47 23.23
N ASP A 202 -26.58 1.28 21.94
CA ASP A 202 -25.99 0.18 21.15
C ASP A 202 -24.47 0.33 21.01
N ALA A 203 -23.98 1.56 20.78
CA ALA A 203 -22.55 1.84 20.72
C ALA A 203 -21.85 1.59 22.07
N GLU A 204 -22.43 2.08 23.17
CA GLU A 204 -21.92 1.84 24.53
C GLU A 204 -21.89 0.34 24.87
N ALA A 205 -22.92 -0.41 24.47
CA ALA A 205 -22.97 -1.86 24.64
C ALA A 205 -21.84 -2.58 23.87
N LEU A 206 -21.59 -2.18 22.62
CA LEU A 206 -20.47 -2.71 21.82
C LEU A 206 -19.11 -2.38 22.45
N LEU A 207 -18.89 -1.12 22.81
CA LEU A 207 -17.64 -0.70 23.44
C LEU A 207 -17.39 -1.41 24.78
N GLY A 208 -18.42 -1.55 25.60
CA GLY A 208 -18.35 -2.29 26.86
C GLY A 208 -18.08 -3.79 26.65
N HIS A 209 -18.69 -4.40 25.64
CA HIS A 209 -18.40 -5.78 25.26
C HIS A 209 -16.91 -5.95 24.88
N LEU A 210 -16.39 -5.07 24.03
CA LEU A 210 -14.99 -5.09 23.60
C LEU A 210 -14.00 -4.83 24.73
N ALA A 211 -14.34 -4.00 25.72
CA ALA A 211 -13.51 -3.77 26.89
C ALA A 211 -13.31 -5.03 27.74
N SER A 212 -14.27 -5.95 27.70
CA SER A 212 -14.23 -7.24 28.40
C SER A 212 -13.69 -8.40 27.54
N LEU A 213 -13.32 -8.14 26.28
CA LEU A 213 -12.96 -9.18 25.33
C LEU A 213 -11.54 -9.71 25.60
N ILE A 214 -11.45 -11.00 25.93
CA ILE A 214 -10.17 -11.67 26.23
C ILE A 214 -9.55 -12.30 24.97
N THR A 215 -10.38 -12.80 24.05
CA THR A 215 -9.90 -13.45 22.82
C THR A 215 -10.89 -13.18 21.69
N PRO A 216 -10.43 -12.68 20.53
CA PRO A 216 -11.31 -12.44 19.39
C PRO A 216 -11.85 -13.77 18.80
N PRO A 217 -13.06 -13.76 18.21
CA PRO A 217 -13.62 -14.92 17.52
C PRO A 217 -12.71 -15.40 16.37
N ARG A 218 -12.82 -16.70 16.07
CA ARG A 218 -11.94 -17.46 15.16
C ARG A 218 -12.24 -17.22 13.67
N LEU A 219 -11.26 -17.62 12.85
CA LEU A 219 -11.24 -17.65 11.39
C LEU A 219 -12.61 -17.90 10.75
N ALA A 220 -12.92 -17.08 9.76
CA ALA A 220 -14.20 -17.10 9.09
C ALA A 220 -14.46 -18.44 8.37
N PRO A 221 -15.71 -18.95 8.39
CA PRO A 221 -16.05 -20.28 7.85
C PRO A 221 -16.26 -20.25 6.33
N PHE A 222 -15.50 -19.44 5.59
CA PHE A 222 -15.68 -19.30 4.14
C PHE A 222 -14.38 -18.94 3.42
N ASP A 223 -14.33 -19.31 2.13
CA ASP A 223 -13.29 -18.88 1.21
C ASP A 223 -13.66 -17.53 0.58
N PHE A 224 -12.74 -16.57 0.66
CA PHE A 224 -12.98 -15.25 0.10
C PHE A 224 -12.80 -15.26 -1.42
N ASN A 225 -13.89 -14.96 -2.14
CA ASN A 225 -13.82 -14.68 -3.56
C ASN A 225 -13.48 -13.20 -3.80
N ALA A 226 -12.23 -12.96 -4.19
CA ALA A 226 -11.76 -11.68 -4.68
C ALA A 226 -12.29 -11.46 -6.11
N SER A 227 -13.25 -10.55 -6.26
CA SER A 227 -13.74 -10.17 -7.57
C SER A 227 -12.84 -9.08 -8.16
N HIS A 228 -12.85 -8.92 -9.48
CA HIS A 228 -12.10 -7.83 -10.13
C HIS A 228 -12.38 -6.44 -9.52
N TYR A 229 -13.62 -6.15 -9.14
CA TYR A 229 -13.96 -4.89 -8.46
C TYR A 229 -13.33 -4.76 -7.08
N PHE A 230 -13.21 -5.88 -6.35
CA PHE A 230 -12.51 -5.89 -5.06
C PHE A 230 -11.01 -5.72 -5.25
N ASP A 231 -10.41 -6.33 -6.27
CA ASP A 231 -8.98 -6.18 -6.56
C ASP A 231 -8.67 -4.71 -6.91
N VAL A 232 -9.50 -4.06 -7.73
CA VAL A 232 -9.37 -2.62 -8.01
C VAL A 232 -9.48 -1.79 -6.73
N LEU A 233 -10.45 -2.08 -5.86
CA LEU A 233 -10.58 -1.39 -4.58
C LEU A 233 -9.30 -1.56 -3.73
N TYR A 234 -8.76 -2.76 -3.67
CA TYR A 234 -7.60 -3.11 -2.84
C TYR A 234 -6.27 -2.55 -3.37
N GLU A 235 -6.05 -2.64 -4.67
CA GLU A 235 -4.80 -2.22 -5.33
C GLU A 235 -4.74 -0.71 -5.58
N ARG A 236 -5.91 -0.07 -5.76
CA ARG A 236 -6.00 1.33 -6.18
C ARG A 236 -6.49 2.25 -5.07
N ASP A 237 -7.61 1.89 -4.44
CA ASP A 237 -8.37 2.81 -3.60
C ASP A 237 -8.02 2.65 -2.10
N ARG A 238 -7.41 1.52 -1.71
CA ARG A 238 -6.81 1.33 -0.38
C ARG A 238 -5.82 2.44 -0.09
N ARG A 239 -5.86 2.94 1.14
CA ARG A 239 -5.05 4.05 1.61
C ARG A 239 -3.88 3.60 2.46
N VAL A 240 -2.80 4.36 2.37
CA VAL A 240 -1.58 4.19 3.15
C VAL A 240 -1.25 5.48 3.90
N CYS A 241 -0.43 5.42 4.94
CA CYS A 241 -0.11 6.56 5.79
C CYS A 241 1.38 6.91 5.76
N HIS A 242 1.71 8.10 5.28
CA HIS A 242 3.07 8.64 5.23
C HIS A 242 3.09 10.08 5.73
N GLY A 243 4.04 10.42 6.61
CA GLY A 243 4.18 11.78 7.14
C GLY A 243 2.94 12.30 7.89
N GLY A 244 2.14 11.41 8.48
CA GLY A 244 0.89 11.76 9.16
C GLY A 244 -0.31 12.00 8.24
N ASN A 245 -0.13 11.86 6.93
CA ASN A 245 -1.19 12.02 5.93
C ASN A 245 -1.59 10.67 5.34
N THR A 246 -2.87 10.53 5.00
CA THR A 246 -3.41 9.31 4.41
C THR A 246 -3.71 9.55 2.93
N VAL A 247 -3.30 8.64 2.05
CA VAL A 247 -3.42 8.79 0.59
C VAL A 247 -3.77 7.45 -0.07
N PRO A 248 -4.68 7.41 -1.05
CA PRO A 248 -4.92 6.21 -1.86
C PRO A 248 -3.69 5.81 -2.68
N LEU A 249 -3.53 4.51 -2.95
CA LEU A 249 -2.42 4.00 -3.79
C LEU A 249 -2.43 4.59 -5.21
N SER A 250 -3.61 4.84 -5.80
CA SER A 250 -3.71 5.53 -7.10
C SER A 250 -3.08 6.91 -7.11
N GLU A 251 -3.25 7.68 -6.05
CA GLU A 251 -2.73 9.04 -5.98
C GLU A 251 -1.20 9.04 -5.91
N ILE A 252 -0.59 8.00 -5.32
CA ILE A 252 0.87 7.80 -5.37
C ILE A 252 1.31 7.56 -6.82
N ALA A 253 0.61 6.69 -7.55
CA ALA A 253 0.93 6.41 -8.95
C ALA A 253 0.74 7.64 -9.85
N THR A 254 -0.36 8.38 -9.70
CA THR A 254 -0.63 9.62 -10.43
C THR A 254 0.38 10.71 -10.07
N HIS A 255 0.72 10.85 -8.80
CA HIS A 255 1.73 11.80 -8.36
C HIS A 255 3.10 11.47 -8.98
N ALA A 256 3.49 10.19 -9.00
CA ALA A 256 4.72 9.75 -9.67
C ALA A 256 4.68 10.06 -11.17
N ALA A 257 3.54 9.82 -11.82
CA ALA A 257 3.34 10.11 -13.24
C ALA A 257 3.58 11.57 -13.61
N LEU A 258 3.16 12.48 -12.74
CA LEU A 258 3.25 13.92 -12.99
C LEU A 258 4.62 14.51 -12.60
N HIS A 259 5.28 13.99 -11.56
CA HIS A 259 6.41 14.69 -10.93
C HIS A 259 7.76 13.97 -11.07
N ARG A 260 7.80 12.68 -11.43
CA ARG A 260 9.08 11.95 -11.55
C ARG A 260 9.67 12.08 -12.95
N PRO A 261 10.94 12.52 -13.08
CA PRO A 261 11.60 12.63 -14.39
C PRO A 261 11.84 11.27 -15.06
N ASP A 262 11.95 10.19 -14.27
CA ASP A 262 12.15 8.81 -14.72
C ASP A 262 10.84 8.01 -14.86
N PHE A 263 9.67 8.65 -14.74
CA PHE A 263 8.39 7.93 -14.75
C PHE A 263 8.16 7.12 -16.03
N ALA A 264 8.60 7.62 -17.19
CA ALA A 264 8.47 6.88 -18.44
C ALA A 264 9.20 5.52 -18.39
N GLU A 265 10.38 5.47 -17.76
CA GLU A 265 11.13 4.23 -17.56
C GLU A 265 10.42 3.30 -16.57
N ILE A 266 9.90 3.85 -15.47
CA ILE A 266 9.13 3.11 -14.46
C ILE A 266 7.89 2.47 -15.10
N ASN A 267 7.11 3.26 -15.85
CA ASN A 267 5.88 2.82 -16.46
C ASN A 267 6.13 1.76 -17.54
N ASN A 268 7.16 1.95 -18.38
CA ASN A 268 7.54 0.95 -19.38
C ASN A 268 8.01 -0.36 -18.73
N ALA A 269 8.76 -0.29 -17.64
CA ALA A 269 9.17 -1.49 -16.90
C ALA A 269 7.96 -2.21 -16.26
N ALA A 270 7.01 -1.47 -15.70
CA ALA A 270 5.79 -2.03 -15.11
C ALA A 270 4.91 -2.72 -16.16
N LEU A 271 4.58 -2.02 -17.25
CA LEU A 271 3.79 -2.59 -18.35
C LEU A 271 4.52 -3.75 -19.05
N GLY A 272 5.85 -3.63 -19.19
CA GLY A 272 6.70 -4.69 -19.72
C GLY A 272 6.62 -5.96 -18.89
N ARG A 273 6.71 -5.86 -17.55
CA ARG A 273 6.54 -7.02 -16.65
C ARG A 273 5.17 -7.65 -16.77
N LEU A 274 4.10 -6.84 -16.82
CA LEU A 274 2.74 -7.36 -17.01
C LEU A 274 2.62 -8.14 -18.33
N LEU A 275 3.15 -7.60 -19.42
CA LEU A 275 3.16 -8.30 -20.71
C LEU A 275 3.98 -9.60 -20.65
N ILE A 276 5.16 -9.57 -20.02
CA ILE A 276 6.00 -10.77 -19.86
C ILE A 276 5.28 -11.85 -19.07
N ARG A 277 4.55 -11.50 -18.01
CA ARG A 277 3.74 -12.43 -17.21
C ARG A 277 2.65 -13.09 -18.06
N GLN A 278 1.92 -12.30 -18.86
CA GLN A 278 0.89 -12.83 -19.79
C GLN A 278 1.51 -13.76 -20.86
N PHE A 279 2.65 -13.38 -21.42
CA PHE A 279 3.36 -14.24 -22.38
C PHE A 279 3.91 -15.52 -21.74
N ALA A 280 4.40 -15.46 -20.49
CA ALA A 280 4.88 -16.63 -19.78
C ALA A 280 3.78 -17.68 -19.61
N GLU A 281 2.56 -17.25 -19.27
CA GLU A 281 1.38 -18.10 -19.18
C GLU A 281 1.07 -18.78 -20.52
N VAL A 282 1.03 -18.01 -21.61
CA VAL A 282 0.80 -18.53 -22.98
C VAL A 282 1.89 -19.54 -23.40
N MET A 283 3.14 -19.28 -23.01
CA MET A 283 4.29 -20.12 -23.35
C MET A 283 4.48 -21.32 -22.40
N GLY A 284 3.68 -21.42 -21.34
CA GLY A 284 3.81 -22.46 -20.31
C GLY A 284 5.08 -22.35 -19.46
N VAL A 285 5.65 -21.15 -19.35
CA VAL A 285 6.81 -20.88 -18.49
C VAL A 285 6.30 -20.61 -17.08
N SER A 286 6.69 -21.49 -16.14
CA SER A 286 6.36 -21.38 -14.72
C SER A 286 7.62 -21.38 -13.87
N VAL A 287 7.50 -20.88 -12.64
CA VAL A 287 8.57 -20.83 -11.65
C VAL A 287 8.15 -21.60 -10.40
N ASP A 288 9.11 -22.30 -9.80
CA ASP A 288 8.90 -23.01 -8.53
C ASP A 288 9.30 -22.13 -7.33
N GLU A 289 9.04 -22.60 -6.11
CA GLU A 289 9.41 -21.89 -4.88
C GLU A 289 10.92 -21.64 -4.76
N THR A 290 11.75 -22.50 -5.38
CA THR A 290 13.21 -22.34 -5.37
C THR A 290 13.63 -21.13 -6.20
N ALA A 291 13.01 -20.93 -7.36
CA ALA A 291 13.23 -19.75 -8.20
C ALA A 291 12.79 -18.47 -7.49
N VAL A 292 11.62 -18.46 -6.84
CA VAL A 292 11.14 -17.30 -6.06
C VAL A 292 12.06 -16.98 -4.89
N ARG A 293 12.53 -17.99 -4.15
CA ARG A 293 13.51 -17.81 -3.06
C ARG A 293 14.84 -17.25 -3.57
N THR A 294 15.31 -17.74 -4.73
CA THR A 294 16.54 -17.24 -5.35
C THR A 294 16.39 -15.76 -5.71
N GLU A 295 15.25 -15.37 -6.29
CA GLU A 295 15.00 -13.97 -6.64
C GLU A 295 14.87 -13.08 -5.40
N THR A 296 14.27 -13.59 -4.33
CA THR A 296 14.22 -12.90 -3.04
C THR A 296 15.62 -12.63 -2.48
N GLN A 297 16.51 -13.63 -2.54
CA GLN A 297 17.91 -13.46 -2.09
C GLN A 297 18.66 -12.41 -2.91
N ARG A 298 18.48 -12.42 -4.24
CA ARG A 298 19.06 -11.40 -5.13
C ARG A 298 18.53 -10.01 -4.82
N PHE A 299 17.22 -9.88 -4.68
CA PHE A 299 16.54 -8.64 -4.35
C PHE A 299 17.10 -8.04 -3.05
N CYS A 300 17.27 -8.86 -2.02
CA CYS A 300 17.85 -8.46 -0.74
C CYS A 300 19.32 -8.08 -0.87
N ALA A 301 20.14 -8.89 -1.54
CA ALA A 301 21.57 -8.66 -1.71
C ALA A 301 21.85 -7.33 -2.44
N MET A 302 21.15 -7.07 -3.54
CA MET A 302 21.27 -5.83 -4.31
C MET A 302 20.91 -4.56 -3.53
N ARG A 303 20.10 -4.70 -2.47
CA ARG A 303 19.63 -3.59 -1.64
C ARG A 303 20.28 -3.53 -0.27
N GLY A 304 21.24 -4.42 0.01
CA GLY A 304 21.88 -4.52 1.32
C GLY A 304 20.90 -4.86 2.46
N LEU A 305 19.81 -5.58 2.17
CA LEU A 305 18.83 -5.97 3.18
C LEU A 305 19.33 -7.20 3.94
N GLY A 306 20.01 -6.96 5.06
CA GLY A 306 20.58 -7.99 5.93
C GLY A 306 19.52 -8.70 6.78
N GLY A 307 19.10 -9.89 6.35
CA GLY A 307 18.23 -10.78 7.12
C GLY A 307 16.74 -10.39 7.15
N ALA A 308 15.94 -11.21 7.84
CA ALA A 308 14.48 -11.10 7.82
C ALA A 308 13.94 -9.79 8.41
N GLY A 309 14.59 -9.23 9.43
CA GLY A 309 14.17 -7.96 10.06
C GLY A 309 14.30 -6.77 9.11
N ALA A 310 15.43 -6.65 8.41
CA ALA A 310 15.65 -5.56 7.44
C ALA A 310 14.67 -5.65 6.25
N LEU A 311 14.35 -6.87 5.81
CA LEU A 311 13.34 -7.08 4.77
C LEU A 311 11.94 -6.69 5.25
N ALA A 312 11.53 -7.13 6.45
CA ALA A 312 10.23 -6.78 7.02
C ALA A 312 10.08 -5.25 7.19
N ASP A 313 11.14 -4.57 7.60
CA ASP A 313 11.19 -3.10 7.68
C ASP A 313 11.11 -2.43 6.30
N TRP A 314 11.74 -3.02 5.29
CA TRP A 314 11.60 -2.55 3.91
C TRP A 314 10.15 -2.72 3.42
N CYS A 315 9.54 -3.89 3.57
CA CYS A 315 8.14 -4.12 3.18
C CYS A 315 7.19 -3.14 3.88
N ARG A 316 7.35 -2.95 5.20
CA ARG A 316 6.56 -2.01 5.99
C ARG A 316 6.66 -0.56 5.49
N ARG A 317 7.85 -0.10 5.11
CA ARG A 317 8.04 1.26 4.57
C ARG A 317 7.51 1.44 3.15
N ASN A 318 7.25 0.35 2.44
CA ASN A 318 6.71 0.36 1.08
C ASN A 318 5.25 -0.14 1.04
N ASP A 319 4.58 -0.17 2.21
CA ASP A 319 3.18 -0.59 2.36
C ASP A 319 2.84 -1.98 1.80
N LEU A 320 3.82 -2.88 1.80
CA LEU A 320 3.65 -4.26 1.33
C LEU A 320 3.36 -5.21 2.49
N THR A 321 2.32 -6.02 2.29
CA THR A 321 2.10 -7.26 3.04
C THR A 321 3.06 -8.35 2.59
N ASP A 322 3.23 -9.39 3.41
CA ASP A 322 4.09 -10.53 3.07
C ASP A 322 3.60 -11.24 1.79
N ALA A 323 2.28 -11.26 1.55
CA ALA A 323 1.68 -11.86 0.37
C ALA A 323 1.99 -11.03 -0.89
N GLU A 324 1.81 -9.70 -0.84
CA GLU A 324 2.12 -8.80 -1.97
C GLU A 324 3.61 -8.79 -2.30
N PHE A 325 4.48 -8.84 -1.28
CA PHE A 325 5.92 -8.98 -1.50
C PHE A 325 6.24 -10.32 -2.17
N SER A 326 5.62 -11.42 -1.71
CA SER A 326 5.83 -12.75 -2.32
C SER A 326 5.36 -12.79 -3.76
N GLU A 327 4.23 -12.14 -4.07
CA GLU A 327 3.76 -12.00 -5.45
C GLU A 327 4.75 -11.20 -6.29
N LEU A 328 5.23 -10.06 -5.79
CA LEU A 328 6.25 -9.27 -6.49
C LEU A 328 7.52 -10.08 -6.79
N MET A 329 8.00 -10.90 -5.84
CA MET A 329 9.16 -11.79 -6.08
C MET A 329 8.85 -12.87 -7.12
N THR A 330 7.61 -13.35 -7.16
CA THR A 330 7.15 -14.30 -8.18
C THR A 330 7.15 -13.64 -9.57
N GLU A 331 6.70 -12.39 -9.68
CA GLU A 331 6.75 -11.64 -10.94
C GLU A 331 8.20 -11.47 -11.45
N LEU A 332 9.11 -11.07 -10.56
CA LEU A 332 10.53 -10.92 -10.92
C LEU A 332 11.16 -12.26 -11.33
N ALA A 333 10.81 -13.35 -10.65
CA ALA A 333 11.28 -14.68 -10.99
C ALA A 333 10.76 -15.13 -12.38
N ILE A 334 9.49 -14.88 -12.70
CA ILE A 334 8.92 -15.16 -14.02
C ILE A 334 9.62 -14.33 -15.10
N GLU A 335 9.84 -13.05 -14.84
CA GLU A 335 10.52 -12.16 -15.77
C GLU A 335 11.93 -12.67 -16.10
N ARG A 336 12.67 -13.11 -15.08
CA ARG A 336 13.99 -13.71 -15.23
C ARG A 336 13.93 -15.06 -15.96
N ALA A 337 12.97 -15.93 -15.63
CA ALA A 337 12.78 -17.20 -16.31
C ALA A 337 12.50 -17.00 -17.80
N MET A 338 11.69 -16.00 -18.16
CA MET A 338 11.41 -15.63 -19.56
C MET A 338 12.65 -15.10 -20.29
N ARG A 339 13.51 -14.31 -19.62
CA ARG A 339 14.80 -13.90 -20.19
C ARG A 339 15.70 -15.11 -20.46
N LEU A 340 15.83 -16.01 -19.49
CA LEU A 340 16.63 -17.24 -19.61
C LEU A 340 16.04 -18.21 -20.63
N TRP A 341 14.73 -18.19 -20.86
CA TRP A 341 14.09 -18.92 -21.94
C TRP A 341 14.44 -18.32 -23.32
N LEU A 342 14.54 -17.00 -23.43
CA LEU A 342 14.78 -16.30 -24.69
C LEU A 342 16.25 -16.34 -25.14
N ILE A 343 17.20 -16.09 -24.23
CA ILE A 343 18.64 -15.99 -24.53
C ILE A 343 19.17 -17.19 -25.37
N PRO A 344 18.98 -18.46 -24.98
CA PRO A 344 19.54 -19.60 -25.72
C PRO A 344 18.94 -19.75 -27.13
N ARG A 345 17.69 -19.31 -27.32
CA ARG A 345 16.98 -19.39 -28.62
C ARG A 345 17.48 -18.38 -29.64
N ARG A 346 18.22 -17.36 -29.20
CA ARG A 346 18.89 -16.39 -30.07
C ARG A 346 20.25 -16.88 -30.58
N PHE A 347 20.68 -18.08 -30.18
CA PHE A 347 21.92 -18.72 -30.61
C PHE A 347 23.12 -17.75 -30.50
N LEU A 348 23.92 -17.61 -31.55
CA LEU A 348 25.09 -16.72 -31.58
C LEU A 348 24.74 -15.23 -31.46
N ALA A 349 23.50 -14.81 -31.76
CA ALA A 349 23.12 -13.40 -31.72
C ALA A 349 22.93 -12.84 -30.30
N ARG A 350 22.65 -13.72 -29.32
CA ARG A 350 22.53 -13.39 -27.89
C ARG A 350 21.74 -12.08 -27.68
N THR A 351 22.28 -11.16 -26.89
CA THR A 351 21.67 -9.86 -26.55
C THR A 351 22.30 -8.68 -27.32
N THR A 352 23.31 -8.90 -28.18
CA THR A 352 24.12 -7.82 -28.79
C THR A 352 23.28 -6.76 -29.51
N LYS A 353 22.51 -7.15 -30.54
CA LYS A 353 21.71 -6.17 -31.30
C LYS A 353 20.70 -5.40 -30.43
N PRO A 354 19.89 -6.05 -29.56
CA PRO A 354 19.01 -5.35 -28.63
C PRO A 354 19.74 -4.37 -27.70
N VAL A 355 20.86 -4.78 -27.10
CA VAL A 355 21.65 -3.93 -26.19
C VAL A 355 22.18 -2.71 -26.95
N LEU A 356 22.75 -2.89 -28.15
CA LEU A 356 23.22 -1.76 -28.96
C LEU A 356 22.09 -0.81 -29.37
N ASN A 357 20.88 -1.33 -29.62
CA ASN A 357 19.72 -0.48 -29.89
C ASN A 357 19.32 0.35 -28.67
N GLU A 358 19.32 -0.26 -27.48
CA GLU A 358 19.02 0.46 -26.24
C GLU A 358 20.07 1.53 -25.93
N LEU A 359 21.36 1.24 -26.13
CA LEU A 359 22.43 2.24 -26.01
C LEU A 359 22.21 3.43 -26.95
N ARG A 360 21.74 3.18 -28.18
CA ARG A 360 21.43 4.27 -29.14
C ARG A 360 20.23 5.09 -28.69
N LEU A 361 19.16 4.44 -28.25
CA LEU A 361 17.96 5.13 -27.76
C LEU A 361 18.23 5.99 -26.52
N ARG A 362 19.16 5.54 -25.66
CA ARG A 362 19.59 6.27 -24.46
C ARG A 362 20.71 7.29 -24.71
N GLY A 363 21.22 7.39 -25.94
CA GLY A 363 22.36 8.28 -26.26
C GLY A 363 23.69 7.86 -25.64
N LEU A 364 23.83 6.59 -25.24
CA LEU A 364 25.02 6.03 -24.60
C LEU A 364 25.94 5.31 -25.59
N TYR A 365 25.48 5.09 -26.82
CA TYR A 365 26.20 4.27 -27.80
C TYR A 365 27.57 4.86 -28.17
N GLU A 366 27.64 6.17 -28.43
CA GLU A 366 28.86 6.83 -28.92
C GLU A 366 30.00 6.70 -27.90
N SER A 367 29.78 7.16 -26.66
CA SER A 367 30.77 7.05 -25.59
C SER A 367 31.16 5.60 -25.29
N THR A 368 30.18 4.69 -25.22
CA THR A 368 30.46 3.26 -24.98
C THR A 368 31.30 2.66 -26.11
N ALA A 369 31.03 3.03 -27.36
CA ALA A 369 31.77 2.54 -28.51
C ALA A 369 33.20 3.10 -28.56
N GLU A 370 33.40 4.37 -28.19
CA GLU A 370 34.73 4.98 -28.07
C GLU A 370 35.57 4.32 -26.98
N GLU A 371 34.99 4.10 -25.79
CA GLU A 371 35.64 3.38 -24.69
C GLU A 371 36.05 1.95 -25.11
N ALA A 372 35.13 1.23 -25.75
CA ALA A 372 35.40 -0.12 -26.25
C ALA A 372 36.51 -0.12 -27.31
N ALA A 373 36.48 0.82 -28.27
CA ALA A 373 37.50 0.93 -29.31
C ALA A 373 38.89 1.29 -28.74
N LEU A 374 38.95 2.14 -27.71
CA LEU A 374 40.20 2.45 -27.01
C LEU A 374 40.77 1.20 -26.32
N ILE A 375 39.92 0.43 -25.62
CA ILE A 375 40.35 -0.83 -24.99
C ILE A 375 40.91 -1.78 -26.06
N GLU A 376 40.21 -1.99 -27.18
CA GLU A 376 40.72 -2.83 -28.28
C GLU A 376 42.08 -2.32 -28.79
N ARG A 377 42.22 -1.02 -28.99
CA ARG A 377 43.47 -0.42 -29.50
C ARG A 377 44.65 -0.58 -28.53
N VAL A 378 44.42 -0.39 -27.23
CA VAL A 378 45.46 -0.59 -26.21
C VAL A 378 45.87 -2.06 -26.15
N MET A 379 44.89 -2.97 -26.23
CA MET A 379 45.15 -4.41 -26.25
C MET A 379 46.02 -4.81 -27.45
N GLU A 380 45.71 -4.30 -28.65
CA GLU A 380 46.53 -4.53 -29.86
C GLU A 380 47.96 -4.01 -29.71
N LEU A 381 48.15 -2.82 -29.13
CA LEU A 381 49.46 -2.16 -29.07
C LEU A 381 50.37 -2.71 -27.97
N HIS A 382 49.81 -3.05 -26.80
CA HIS A 382 50.59 -3.35 -25.60
C HIS A 382 50.48 -4.81 -25.14
N PHE A 383 49.46 -5.54 -25.60
CA PHE A 383 49.12 -6.87 -25.06
C PHE A 383 48.81 -7.91 -26.16
N ALA A 384 49.31 -7.72 -27.39
CA ALA A 384 49.11 -8.66 -28.50
C ALA A 384 49.77 -10.05 -28.29
N ASP A 385 50.76 -10.15 -27.40
CA ASP A 385 51.41 -11.42 -27.09
C ASP A 385 50.59 -12.27 -26.10
N ALA A 386 49.84 -13.22 -26.63
CA ALA A 386 49.01 -14.14 -25.86
C ALA A 386 49.80 -15.08 -24.92
N SER A 387 51.13 -15.16 -25.03
CA SER A 387 51.95 -16.00 -24.14
C SER A 387 52.16 -15.40 -22.74
N ARG A 388 51.80 -14.13 -22.53
CA ARG A 388 51.97 -13.38 -21.28
C ARG A 388 50.66 -13.06 -20.57
N GLN A 389 49.71 -13.99 -20.57
CA GLN A 389 48.45 -13.78 -19.86
C GLN A 389 48.64 -13.85 -18.34
N PRO A 390 48.10 -12.89 -17.56
CA PRO A 390 48.09 -12.95 -16.11
C PRO A 390 47.44 -14.26 -15.61
N THR A 391 48.00 -14.84 -14.54
CA THR A 391 47.51 -16.11 -13.96
C THR A 391 46.34 -15.91 -13.00
N ASN A 392 45.75 -14.72 -12.95
CA ASN A 392 44.68 -14.40 -12.01
C ASN A 392 43.48 -15.35 -12.17
N SER A 393 42.90 -15.71 -11.03
CA SER A 393 41.64 -16.45 -11.01
C SER A 393 40.48 -15.55 -11.43
N VAL A 394 39.33 -16.15 -11.77
CA VAL A 394 38.13 -15.39 -12.14
C VAL A 394 37.63 -14.57 -10.95
N GLU A 395 37.72 -15.13 -9.74
CA GLU A 395 37.30 -14.48 -8.51
C GLU A 395 38.16 -13.26 -8.19
N GLU A 396 39.48 -13.35 -8.40
CA GLU A 396 40.40 -12.20 -8.25
C GLU A 396 40.08 -11.08 -9.23
N LEU A 397 39.83 -11.44 -10.49
CA LEU A 397 39.49 -10.48 -11.54
C LEU A 397 38.13 -9.82 -11.30
N ILE A 398 37.14 -10.57 -10.81
CA ILE A 398 35.85 -10.03 -10.38
C ILE A 398 36.05 -9.05 -9.21
N ALA A 399 36.79 -9.44 -8.17
CA ALA A 399 37.02 -8.58 -7.01
C ALA A 399 37.71 -7.26 -7.41
N ASP A 400 38.75 -7.31 -8.26
CA ASP A 400 39.42 -6.13 -8.81
C ASP A 400 38.45 -5.24 -9.61
N HIS A 401 37.65 -5.84 -10.49
CA HIS A 401 36.72 -5.10 -11.33
C HIS A 401 35.60 -4.45 -10.53
N LEU A 402 35.01 -5.16 -9.57
CA LEU A 402 33.97 -4.61 -8.69
C LEU A 402 34.52 -3.52 -7.76
N GLY A 403 35.78 -3.63 -7.32
CA GLY A 403 36.46 -2.59 -6.53
C GLY A 403 36.86 -1.37 -7.35
N SER A 404 37.07 -1.52 -8.66
CA SER A 404 37.55 -0.46 -9.55
C SER A 404 36.45 0.22 -10.37
N THR A 405 35.21 -0.27 -10.33
CA THR A 405 34.12 0.19 -11.20
C THR A 405 32.77 0.28 -10.49
N ALA A 406 31.80 0.88 -11.17
CA ALA A 406 30.40 0.87 -10.74
C ALA A 406 29.68 -0.46 -11.06
N CYS A 407 30.34 -1.43 -11.71
CA CYS A 407 29.73 -2.73 -12.01
C CYS A 407 29.31 -3.45 -10.72
N ARG A 408 28.16 -4.13 -10.76
CA ARG A 408 27.63 -4.94 -9.66
C ARG A 408 27.16 -6.28 -10.22
N MET A 409 27.45 -7.34 -9.49
CA MET A 409 26.99 -8.69 -9.81
C MET A 409 25.95 -9.13 -8.79
N ASP A 410 24.81 -9.59 -9.29
CA ASP A 410 23.65 -10.04 -8.52
C ASP A 410 23.48 -11.57 -8.57
N ALA A 411 24.49 -12.30 -9.06
CA ALA A 411 24.50 -13.74 -9.21
C ALA A 411 25.90 -14.32 -9.02
N ALA A 412 25.97 -15.65 -8.94
CA ALA A 412 27.22 -16.38 -9.18
C ALA A 412 27.77 -16.04 -10.58
N ALA A 413 29.10 -16.07 -10.71
CA ALA A 413 29.78 -15.52 -11.88
C ALA A 413 29.38 -16.18 -13.22
N ASP A 414 29.13 -17.49 -13.21
CA ASP A 414 28.67 -18.27 -14.35
C ASP A 414 27.24 -17.87 -14.79
N VAL A 415 26.34 -17.71 -13.82
CA VAL A 415 24.96 -17.29 -14.05
C VAL A 415 24.92 -15.85 -14.56
N TRP A 416 25.69 -14.96 -13.93
CA TRP A 416 25.79 -13.56 -14.33
C TRP A 416 26.39 -13.44 -15.74
N ALA A 417 27.49 -14.15 -16.03
CA ALA A 417 28.09 -14.17 -17.36
C ALA A 417 27.04 -14.51 -18.44
N TYR A 418 26.29 -15.59 -18.20
CA TYR A 418 25.27 -16.04 -19.14
C TYR A 418 24.13 -15.01 -19.33
N GLU A 419 23.60 -14.46 -18.25
CA GLU A 419 22.50 -13.48 -18.27
C GLU A 419 22.90 -12.17 -18.97
N TYR A 420 24.16 -11.76 -18.84
CA TYR A 420 24.67 -10.49 -19.34
C TYR A 420 25.29 -10.59 -20.75
N GLY A 421 25.17 -11.76 -21.39
CA GLY A 421 25.49 -11.95 -22.81
C GLY A 421 26.86 -12.57 -23.08
N PHE A 422 27.68 -12.82 -22.04
CA PHE A 422 28.95 -13.53 -22.17
C PHE A 422 28.74 -14.98 -22.56
N LYS A 423 29.70 -15.54 -23.30
CA LYS A 423 29.61 -16.91 -23.79
C LYS A 423 29.52 -17.95 -22.69
N ASP A 424 30.41 -17.82 -21.75
CA ASP A 424 30.62 -18.68 -20.61
C ASP A 424 31.53 -17.93 -19.63
N LEU A 425 31.91 -18.60 -18.54
CA LEU A 425 32.80 -18.02 -17.55
C LEU A 425 34.20 -17.71 -18.10
N LEU A 426 34.65 -18.42 -19.15
CA LEU A 426 35.95 -18.20 -19.76
C LEU A 426 35.95 -16.89 -20.57
N ASP A 427 34.89 -16.63 -21.32
CA ASP A 427 34.67 -15.39 -22.05
C ASP A 427 34.64 -14.18 -21.09
N LEU A 428 33.89 -14.29 -19.99
CA LEU A 428 33.89 -13.26 -18.94
C LEU A 428 35.31 -13.05 -18.36
N ARG A 429 36.04 -14.12 -18.06
CA ARG A 429 37.40 -14.04 -17.54
C ARG A 429 38.33 -13.28 -18.49
N ILE A 430 38.24 -13.56 -19.80
CA ILE A 430 39.05 -12.88 -20.81
C ILE A 430 38.76 -11.39 -20.79
N ASP A 431 37.49 -10.99 -20.84
CA ASP A 431 37.14 -9.55 -20.86
C ASP A 431 37.51 -8.83 -19.56
N LEU A 432 37.36 -9.47 -18.39
CA LEU A 432 37.82 -8.91 -17.12
C LEU A 432 39.34 -8.73 -17.07
N MET A 433 40.10 -9.70 -17.59
CA MET A 433 41.55 -9.62 -17.71
C MET A 433 41.98 -8.47 -18.62
N ARG A 434 41.37 -8.34 -19.80
CA ARG A 434 41.63 -7.24 -20.74
C ARG A 434 41.36 -5.89 -20.08
N ALA A 435 40.20 -5.76 -19.43
CA ALA A 435 39.83 -4.53 -18.73
C ALA A 435 40.80 -4.19 -17.58
N LYS A 436 41.30 -5.19 -16.84
CA LYS A 436 42.29 -4.99 -15.78
C LYS A 436 43.64 -4.51 -16.35
N GLN A 437 44.15 -5.16 -17.39
CA GLN A 437 45.42 -4.80 -18.02
C GLN A 437 45.44 -3.36 -18.52
N VAL A 438 44.35 -2.92 -19.17
CA VAL A 438 44.21 -1.53 -19.63
C VAL A 438 44.15 -0.55 -18.46
N ARG A 439 43.39 -0.87 -17.40
CA ARG A 439 43.35 -0.02 -16.18
C ARG A 439 44.73 0.10 -15.52
N ASP A 440 45.43 -1.01 -15.36
CA ASP A 440 46.74 -1.04 -14.71
C ASP A 440 47.77 -0.25 -15.52
N LEU A 441 47.76 -0.36 -16.86
CA LEU A 441 48.60 0.45 -17.74
C LEU A 441 48.31 1.95 -17.59
N PHE A 442 47.05 2.36 -17.61
CA PHE A 442 46.70 3.77 -17.44
C PHE A 442 47.07 4.31 -16.06
N ARG A 443 46.90 3.52 -14.98
CA ARG A 443 47.37 3.92 -13.64
C ARG A 443 48.89 4.07 -13.59
N GLN A 444 49.63 3.17 -14.24
CA GLN A 444 51.08 3.28 -14.33
C GLN A 444 51.50 4.55 -15.07
N LEU A 445 50.95 4.79 -16.26
CA LEU A 445 51.26 5.98 -17.06
C LEU A 445 50.90 7.29 -16.34
N ALA A 446 49.77 7.31 -15.61
CA ALA A 446 49.39 8.45 -14.79
C ALA A 446 50.39 8.70 -13.66
N GLY A 447 50.81 7.64 -12.95
CA GLY A 447 51.82 7.75 -11.89
C GLY A 447 53.19 8.20 -12.42
N GLU A 448 53.60 7.72 -13.60
CA GLU A 448 54.82 8.18 -14.28
C GLU A 448 54.74 9.67 -14.66
N ALA A 449 53.59 10.12 -15.17
CA ALA A 449 53.37 11.52 -15.51
C ALA A 449 53.35 12.44 -14.27
N GLU A 450 52.70 12.01 -13.18
CA GLU A 450 52.70 12.73 -11.89
C GLU A 450 54.10 12.83 -11.31
N ALA A 451 54.87 11.74 -11.34
CA ALA A 451 56.26 11.73 -10.88
C ALA A 451 57.15 12.66 -11.72
N ALA A 452 56.94 12.68 -13.05
CA ALA A 452 57.65 13.60 -13.95
C ALA A 452 57.32 15.07 -13.65
N LEU A 453 56.03 15.40 -13.44
CA LEU A 453 55.59 16.75 -13.08
C LEU A 453 56.09 17.20 -11.70
N ALA A 454 56.22 16.29 -10.74
CA ALA A 454 56.74 16.58 -9.41
C ALA A 454 58.28 16.77 -9.38
N SER A 455 58.99 16.34 -10.44
CA SER A 455 60.45 16.44 -10.54
C SER A 455 60.97 17.71 -11.22
N ASP A 456 60.07 18.62 -11.64
CA ASP A 456 60.42 19.90 -12.29
C ASP A 456 60.61 21.02 -11.23
N PRO A 457 61.82 21.59 -11.03
CA PRO A 457 62.06 22.58 -9.99
C PRO A 457 61.49 23.95 -10.40
N ALA A 458 60.92 24.69 -9.43
CA ALA A 458 60.36 26.04 -9.61
C ALA A 458 61.34 27.00 -10.35
N PRO A 459 60.83 27.94 -11.17
CA PRO A 459 61.69 28.78 -12.00
C PRO A 459 62.60 29.65 -11.13
N ALA A 460 63.89 29.68 -11.47
CA ALA A 460 64.91 30.46 -10.79
C ALA A 460 64.56 31.95 -10.74
N GLU A 461 64.75 32.58 -9.58
CA GLU A 461 64.59 34.01 -9.35
C GLU A 461 65.38 34.85 -10.38
N PRO A 462 64.89 36.03 -10.79
CA PRO A 462 65.57 36.85 -11.77
C PRO A 462 66.85 37.44 -11.18
N VAL A 463 67.95 37.31 -11.94
CA VAL A 463 69.26 37.86 -11.60
C VAL A 463 69.21 39.40 -11.64
N PRO A 464 69.72 40.12 -10.62
CA PRO A 464 69.76 41.58 -10.63
C PRO A 464 70.85 42.12 -11.57
N GLU A 465 70.50 43.17 -12.31
CA GLU A 465 71.42 44.04 -13.05
C GLU A 465 72.35 44.78 -12.08
N GLU A 466 73.68 44.62 -12.20
CA GLU A 466 74.64 45.73 -12.34
C GLU A 466 76.11 45.23 -12.35
N GLU A 467 76.96 46.09 -12.92
CA GLU A 467 78.43 46.10 -12.97
C GLU A 467 79.16 45.28 -14.04
N MET A 468 79.41 45.94 -15.19
CA MET A 468 80.80 46.09 -15.62
C MET A 468 80.99 47.35 -16.49
N GLN A 469 81.52 48.41 -15.88
CA GLN A 469 82.26 49.45 -16.59
C GLN A 469 83.64 48.91 -16.96
N THR A 470 83.98 48.89 -18.25
CA THR A 470 85.24 49.46 -18.78
C THR A 470 85.14 49.70 -20.27
#